data_AF-A0A536GS67-F1
#
_entry.id   AF-A0A536GS67-F1
#
_cell.length_a   1.000
_cell.length_b   1.000
_cell.length_c   1.000
_cell.angle_alpha   90.00
_cell.angle_beta   90.00
_cell.angle_gamma   90.00
#
_symmetry.space_group_name_H-M   'P 1'
#
loop_
_entity.id
_entity.type
_entity.pdbx_description
1 polymer ?
#
loop_
_entity_poly.entity_id
_entity_poly.type
_entity_poly.pdbx_seq_one_letter_code
_entity_poly.pdbx_strand_id
1 'polypeptide(L)'
;MDIQIYAIHVVPFVIIVYFAFVLFLHPPKAVILASLAGGLVMAVINALADLLAYYASWWHYTASGLILQLPLPFYLTPMLIYGGVAYMLIWRFGGTGQAQGLHPSTQPPLVPTEASREARG
;
A
#
# COMPACT_ATOMS: atom_id res chain seq x y z
N MET A 1 -3.54 -3.65 -28.71
CA MET A 1 -3.92 -4.56 -27.60
C MET A 1 -5.32 -4.19 -27.17
N ASP A 2 -6.21 -5.17 -26.97
CA ASP A 2 -7.53 -4.90 -26.43
C ASP A 2 -7.45 -4.75 -24.91
N ILE A 3 -7.95 -3.63 -24.38
CA ILE A 3 -7.93 -3.37 -22.94
C ILE A 3 -8.80 -4.36 -22.16
N GLN A 4 -9.83 -4.94 -22.79
CA GLN A 4 -10.67 -5.97 -22.17
C GLN A 4 -9.88 -7.25 -21.91
N ILE A 5 -9.05 -7.67 -22.88
CA ILE A 5 -8.17 -8.84 -22.71
C ILE A 5 -7.18 -8.58 -21.59
N TYR A 6 -6.57 -7.39 -21.55
CA TYR A 6 -5.70 -7.02 -20.43
C TYR A 6 -6.46 -7.10 -19.10
N ALA A 7 -7.65 -6.51 -19.02
CA ALA A 7 -8.43 -6.47 -17.80
C ALA A 7 -8.76 -7.88 -17.27
N ILE A 8 -9.21 -8.78 -18.15
CA ILE A 8 -9.60 -10.15 -17.80
C ILE A 8 -8.42 -10.97 -17.24
N HIS A 9 -7.20 -10.73 -17.71
CA HIS A 9 -6.04 -11.52 -17.27
C HIS A 9 -5.31 -10.87 -16.10
N VAL A 10 -5.04 -9.56 -16.20
CA VAL A 10 -4.15 -8.87 -15.28
C VAL A 10 -4.86 -8.43 -14.01
N VAL A 11 -6.12 -7.98 -14.11
CA VAL A 11 -6.85 -7.49 -12.92
C VAL A 11 -7.05 -8.61 -11.89
N PRO A 12 -7.55 -9.81 -12.27
CA PRO A 12 -7.66 -10.91 -11.31
C PRO A 12 -6.31 -11.31 -10.72
N PHE A 13 -5.28 -11.38 -11.56
CA PHE A 13 -3.93 -11.74 -11.12
C PHE A 13 -3.40 -10.76 -10.07
N VAL A 14 -3.45 -9.45 -10.33
CA VAL A 14 -2.96 -8.41 -9.42
C VAL A 14 -3.74 -8.41 -8.10
N ILE A 15 -5.06 -8.62 -8.16
CA ILE A 15 -5.91 -8.74 -6.96
C ILE A 15 -5.49 -9.95 -6.12
N ILE A 16 -5.30 -11.12 -6.74
CA ILE A 16 -4.86 -12.34 -6.05
C ILE A 16 -3.50 -12.12 -5.39
N VAL A 17 -2.55 -11.52 -6.11
CA VAL A 17 -1.22 -11.20 -5.58
C VAL A 17 -1.33 -10.28 -4.37
N TYR A 18 -2.10 -9.20 -4.46
CA TYR A 18 -2.31 -8.29 -3.33
C TYR A 18 -2.87 -9.03 -2.10
N PHE A 19 -3.94 -9.81 -2.29
CA PHE A 19 -4.54 -10.56 -1.18
C PHE A 19 -3.64 -11.66 -0.63
N ALA A 20 -2.77 -12.26 -1.43
CA ALA A 20 -1.75 -13.18 -0.93
C ALA A 20 -0.84 -12.47 0.08
N PHE A 21 -0.36 -11.26 -0.22
CA PHE A 21 0.43 -10.48 0.75
C PHE A 21 -0.38 -10.11 1.99
N VAL A 22 -1.65 -9.72 1.86
CA VAL A 22 -2.51 -9.47 3.04
C VAL A 22 -2.63 -10.73 3.90
N LEU A 23 -2.87 -11.88 3.27
CA LEU A 23 -3.03 -13.16 3.95
C LEU A 23 -1.74 -13.60 4.66
N PHE A 24 -0.58 -13.47 4.03
CA PHE A 24 0.68 -13.97 4.60
C PHE A 24 1.36 -12.98 5.56
N LEU A 25 1.29 -11.68 5.29
CA LEU A 25 1.92 -10.66 6.15
C LEU A 25 1.09 -10.31 7.38
N HIS A 26 -0.22 -10.60 7.36
CA HIS A 26 -1.18 -10.26 8.41
C HIS A 26 -1.09 -8.78 8.87
N PRO A 27 -1.11 -7.80 7.94
CA PRO A 27 -1.01 -6.40 8.32
C PRO A 27 -2.25 -5.93 9.10
N PRO A 28 -2.10 -5.02 10.08
CA PRO A 28 -3.25 -4.42 10.75
C PRO A 28 -4.07 -3.58 9.77
N LYS A 29 -5.36 -3.40 10.05
CA LYS A 29 -6.30 -2.68 9.17
C LYS A 29 -5.80 -1.29 8.76
N ALA A 30 -5.16 -0.56 9.68
CA ALA A 30 -4.60 0.76 9.40
C ALA A 30 -3.52 0.71 8.30
N VAL A 31 -2.67 -0.32 8.28
CA VAL A 31 -1.64 -0.52 7.26
C VAL A 31 -2.26 -0.89 5.92
N ILE A 32 -3.30 -1.74 5.92
CA ILE A 32 -4.05 -2.07 4.69
C ILE A 32 -4.65 -0.79 4.09
N LEU A 33 -5.36 0.00 4.89
CA LEU A 33 -5.98 1.25 4.42
C LEU A 33 -4.93 2.28 3.96
N ALA A 34 -3.83 2.44 4.69
CA ALA A 34 -2.74 3.32 4.29
C ALA A 34 -2.11 2.88 2.96
N SER A 35 -1.90 1.57 2.77
CA SER A 35 -1.38 1.02 1.51
C SER A 35 -2.32 1.24 0.34
N LEU A 36 -3.63 1.06 0.53
CA LEU A 36 -4.65 1.29 -0.50
C LEU A 36 -4.77 2.77 -0.83
N ALA A 37 -4.75 3.65 0.17
CA ALA A 37 -4.80 5.09 -0.02
C ALA A 37 -3.54 5.59 -0.76
N GLY A 38 -2.35 5.17 -0.33
CA GLY A 38 -1.09 5.49 -1.02
C GLY A 38 -1.07 4.98 -2.46
N GLY A 39 -1.52 3.74 -2.68
CA GLY A 39 -1.69 3.18 -4.01
C GLY A 39 -2.68 3.94 -4.88
N LEU A 40 -3.84 4.32 -4.34
CA LEU A 40 -4.83 5.10 -5.07
C LEU A 40 -4.25 6.46 -5.49
N VAL A 41 -3.55 7.14 -4.59
CA VAL A 41 -2.85 8.41 -4.89
C VAL A 41 -1.84 8.22 -6.02
N MET A 42 -1.01 7.18 -5.96
CA MET A 42 -0.04 6.89 -7.04
C MET A 42 -0.72 6.58 -8.38
N ALA A 43 -1.81 5.82 -8.37
CA ALA A 43 -2.59 5.53 -9.57
C ALA A 43 -3.20 6.79 -10.19
N VAL A 44 -3.75 7.68 -9.37
CA VAL A 44 -4.28 8.98 -9.82
C VAL A 44 -3.17 9.85 -10.41
N ILE A 45 -2.03 9.97 -9.72
CA ILE A 45 -0.87 10.73 -10.23
C ILE A 45 -0.43 10.19 -11.58
N ASN A 46 -0.35 8.86 -11.72
CA ASN A 46 0.07 8.24 -12.98
C ASN A 46 -0.95 8.47 -14.11
N ALA A 47 -2.24 8.35 -13.82
CA ALA A 47 -3.30 8.64 -14.79
C ALA A 47 -3.29 10.12 -15.24
N LEU A 48 -3.05 11.06 -14.32
CA LEU A 48 -2.94 12.48 -14.65
C LEU A 48 -1.68 12.80 -15.48
N ALA A 49 -0.56 12.14 -15.18
CA ALA A 49 0.66 12.27 -15.96
C ALA A 49 0.46 11.77 -17.40
N ASP A 50 -0.22 10.63 -17.56
CA ASP A 50 -0.56 10.08 -18.87
C ASP A 50 -1.51 10.99 -19.64
N LEU A 51 -2.51 11.55 -18.96
CA LEU A 51 -3.45 12.50 -19.56
C LEU A 51 -2.73 13.77 -20.03
N LEU A 52 -1.82 14.31 -19.21
CA LEU A 52 -0.99 15.45 -19.59
C LEU A 52 -0.14 15.12 -20.81
N ALA A 53 0.47 13.95 -20.83
CA ALA A 53 1.33 13.52 -21.92
C ALA A 53 0.55 13.30 -23.24
N TYR A 54 -0.69 12.81 -23.15
CA TYR A 54 -1.63 12.76 -24.27
C TYR A 54 -1.87 14.17 -24.84
N TYR A 55 -2.23 15.15 -24.00
CA TYR A 55 -2.49 16.51 -24.47
C TYR A 55 -1.23 17.24 -24.96
N ALA A 56 -0.07 16.92 -24.40
CA ALA A 56 1.22 17.45 -24.83
C ALA A 56 1.77 16.75 -26.09
N SER A 57 1.04 15.76 -26.62
CA SER A 57 1.47 14.92 -27.75
C SER A 57 2.82 14.21 -27.53
N TRP A 58 3.22 13.98 -26.28
CA TRP A 58 4.46 13.29 -25.96
C TRP A 58 4.36 11.80 -26.27
N TRP A 59 3.22 11.20 -25.93
CA TRP A 59 2.90 9.82 -26.29
C TRP A 59 1.40 9.56 -26.15
N HIS A 60 0.94 8.50 -26.81
CA HIS A 60 -0.46 8.12 -26.86
C HIS A 60 -0.60 6.61 -26.75
N TYR A 61 -1.63 6.16 -26.04
CA TYR A 61 -2.02 4.76 -26.05
C TYR A 61 -2.76 4.43 -27.34
N THR A 62 -2.39 3.33 -27.98
CA THR A 62 -3.03 2.80 -29.20
C THR A 62 -3.95 1.61 -28.91
N ALA A 63 -4.25 1.35 -27.63
CA ALA A 63 -5.15 0.29 -27.22
C ALA A 63 -6.62 0.62 -27.56
N SER A 64 -7.40 -0.40 -27.92
CA SER A 64 -8.84 -0.25 -28.09
C SER A 64 -9.54 -0.27 -26.73
N GLY A 65 -10.63 0.48 -26.60
CA GLY A 65 -11.47 0.51 -25.37
C GLY A 65 -11.00 1.48 -24.28
N LEU A 66 -10.14 2.45 -24.60
CA LEU A 66 -9.73 3.50 -23.67
C LEU A 66 -10.94 4.31 -23.18
N ILE A 67 -10.93 4.68 -21.90
CA ILE A 67 -11.92 5.57 -21.30
C ILE A 67 -11.21 6.87 -20.97
N LEU A 68 -11.72 8.01 -21.46
CA LEU A 68 -11.05 9.31 -21.33
C LEU A 68 -9.61 9.31 -21.85
N GLN A 69 -9.32 8.54 -22.90
CA GLN A 69 -7.97 8.33 -23.46
C GLN A 69 -6.99 7.58 -22.54
N LEU A 70 -7.48 7.06 -21.41
CA LEU A 70 -6.69 6.38 -20.42
C LEU A 70 -6.99 4.86 -20.40
N PRO A 71 -5.96 4.01 -20.31
CA PRO A 71 -6.13 2.57 -20.13
C PRO A 71 -6.37 2.29 -18.64
N LEU A 72 -7.57 2.58 -18.16
CA LEU A 72 -7.88 2.54 -16.72
C LEU A 72 -7.39 1.27 -15.98
N PRO A 73 -7.52 0.04 -16.55
CA PRO A 73 -7.02 -1.16 -15.90
C PRO A 73 -5.51 -1.15 -15.60
N PHE A 74 -4.70 -0.38 -16.33
CA PHE A 74 -3.26 -0.31 -16.12
C PHE A 74 -2.91 0.29 -14.76
N TYR A 75 -3.75 1.18 -14.23
CA TYR A 75 -3.50 1.88 -12.96
C TYR A 75 -3.81 1.02 -11.73
N LEU A 76 -4.43 -0.15 -11.88
CA LEU A 76 -4.58 -1.10 -10.77
C LEU A 76 -3.25 -1.71 -10.34
N THR A 77 -2.32 -1.92 -11.27
CA THR A 77 -0.98 -2.42 -10.96
C THR A 77 -0.20 -1.45 -10.05
N PRO A 78 -0.02 -0.16 -10.40
CA PRO A 78 0.65 0.78 -9.50
C PRO A 78 -0.10 0.99 -8.19
N MET A 79 -1.44 0.92 -8.20
CA MET A 79 -2.22 0.98 -6.96
C MET A 79 -1.89 -0.19 -6.03
N LEU A 80 -2.10 -1.41 -6.49
CA LEU A 80 -2.06 -2.59 -5.62
C LEU A 80 -0.64 -3.12 -5.41
N ILE A 81 0.26 -2.98 -6.38
CA ILE A 81 1.62 -3.50 -6.28
C ILE A 81 2.57 -2.44 -5.73
N TYR A 82 2.72 -1.30 -6.42
CA TYR A 82 3.71 -0.29 -6.01
C TYR A 82 3.27 0.48 -4.76
N GLY A 83 2.01 0.91 -4.66
CA GLY A 83 1.52 1.56 -3.44
C GLY A 83 1.02 0.58 -2.37
N GLY A 84 0.46 -0.55 -2.78
CA GLY A 84 -0.07 -1.57 -1.87
C GLY A 84 1.01 -2.48 -1.28
N VAL A 85 1.44 -3.47 -2.07
CA VAL A 85 2.41 -4.50 -1.64
C VAL A 85 3.72 -3.87 -1.17
N ALA A 86 4.29 -2.91 -1.91
CA ALA A 86 5.55 -2.30 -1.51
C ALA A 86 5.44 -1.59 -0.15
N TYR A 87 4.33 -0.87 0.11
CA TYR A 87 4.09 -0.26 1.43
C TYR A 87 3.99 -1.31 2.53
N MET A 88 3.28 -2.42 2.30
CA MET A 88 3.20 -3.51 3.28
C MET A 88 4.56 -4.14 3.58
N LEU A 89 5.41 -4.30 2.57
CA LEU A 89 6.78 -4.80 2.74
C LEU A 89 7.62 -3.81 3.52
N ILE A 90 7.53 -2.52 3.22
CA ILE A 90 8.20 -1.46 3.98
C ILE A 90 7.73 -1.45 5.43
N TRP A 91 6.43 -1.56 5.70
CA TRP A 91 5.92 -1.66 7.07
C TRP A 91 6.48 -2.91 7.78
N ARG A 92 6.48 -4.06 7.11
CA ARG A 92 6.92 -5.33 7.70
C ARG A 92 8.40 -5.33 8.05
N PHE A 93 9.24 -4.78 7.20
CA PHE A 93 10.71 -4.90 7.29
C PHE A 93 11.42 -3.59 7.68
N GLY A 94 10.75 -2.44 7.58
CA GLY A 94 11.31 -1.10 7.82
C GLY A 94 11.28 -0.62 9.27
N GLY A 95 11.01 -1.51 10.24
CA GLY A 95 11.12 -1.21 11.68
C GLY A 95 9.82 -0.78 12.38
N THR A 96 8.84 -0.21 11.67
CA THR A 96 7.51 0.14 12.24
C THR A 96 6.68 -1.09 12.60
N GLY A 97 6.80 -2.19 11.86
CA GLY A 97 6.15 -3.46 12.18
C GLY A 97 6.69 -4.17 13.43
N GLN A 98 7.93 -3.88 13.85
CA GLN A 98 8.51 -4.46 15.07
C GLN A 98 8.08 -3.72 16.34
N ALA A 99 7.89 -2.40 16.27
CA ALA A 99 7.51 -1.59 17.43
C ALA A 99 6.08 -1.87 17.94
N GLN A 100 5.15 -2.27 17.06
CA GLN A 100 3.77 -2.62 17.45
C GLN A 100 3.63 -3.98 18.15
N GLY A 101 4.67 -4.81 18.16
CA GLY A 101 4.72 -6.07 18.93
C GLY A 101 5.17 -5.89 20.39
N LEU A 102 5.66 -4.70 20.77
CA LEU A 102 5.99 -4.37 22.16
C LEU A 102 4.72 -3.98 22.90
N HIS A 103 3.97 -5.01 23.28
CA HIS A 103 2.85 -4.89 24.22
C HIS A 103 3.36 -4.26 25.54
N PRO A 104 2.60 -3.38 26.23
CA PRO A 104 3.02 -2.75 27.49
C PRO A 104 3.44 -3.74 28.59
N SER A 105 3.11 -5.02 28.45
CA SER A 105 3.50 -6.11 29.34
C SER A 105 5.01 -6.44 29.33
N THR A 106 5.81 -5.85 28.44
CA THR A 106 7.29 -5.98 28.48
C THR A 106 7.96 -4.84 29.23
N GLN A 107 7.22 -3.89 29.81
CA GLN A 107 7.83 -3.00 30.80
C GLN A 107 8.19 -3.83 32.03
N PRO A 108 9.48 -3.87 32.45
CA PRO A 108 9.82 -4.44 33.73
C PRO A 108 9.02 -3.71 34.82
N PRO A 109 8.52 -4.43 35.84
CA PRO A 109 7.75 -3.79 36.91
C PRO A 109 8.55 -2.60 37.44
N LEU A 110 7.88 -1.45 37.58
CA LEU A 110 8.45 -0.25 38.20
C LEU A 110 8.93 -0.64 39.59
N VAL A 111 10.20 -1.00 39.71
CA VAL A 111 10.85 -1.23 41.00
C VAL A 111 10.78 0.12 41.71
N PRO A 112 10.09 0.22 42.86
CA PRO A 112 10.05 1.46 43.61
C PRO A 112 11.50 1.81 43.97
N THR A 113 12.00 2.93 43.44
CA THR A 113 13.31 3.46 43.83
C THR A 113 13.27 3.77 45.33
N GLU A 114 14.39 3.57 46.03
CA GLU A 114 14.50 3.69 47.49
C GLU A 114 13.94 5.00 48.05
N ALA A 115 13.96 6.07 47.25
CA ALA A 115 13.31 7.36 47.55
C ALA A 115 11.81 7.26 47.87
N SER A 116 11.10 6.26 47.33
CA SER A 116 9.67 6.03 47.61
C SER A 116 9.41 5.24 48.90
N ARG A 117 10.41 4.52 49.42
CA ARG A 117 10.33 3.79 50.70
C ARG A 117 10.57 4.71 51.89
N GLU A 118 11.47 5.68 51.77
CA GLU A 118 11.76 6.65 52.83
C GLU A 118 10.60 7.62 53.09
N ALA A 119 9.76 7.90 52.10
CA ALA A 119 8.60 8.79 52.26
C ALA A 119 7.40 8.15 53.01
N ARG A 120 7.49 6.87 53.42
CA ARG A 120 6.41 6.14 54.13
C ARG A 120 6.84 5.55 55.48
N GLY A 121 8.07 5.82 55.93
CA GLY A 121 8.53 5.50 57.29
C GLY A 121 8.41 6.73 58.20
#